data_AF-A0A2K3IUW2-F1
#
_entry.id   AF-A0A2K3IUW2-F1
#
_cell.length_a   1.000
_cell.length_b   1.000
_cell.length_c   1.000
_cell.angle_alpha   90.00
_cell.angle_beta   90.00
_cell.angle_gamma   90.00
#
_symmetry.space_group_name_H-M   'P 1'
#
loop_
_entity.id
_entity.type
_entity.pdbx_description
1 polymer ?
#
loop_
_entity_poly.entity_id
_entity_poly.type
_entity_poly.pdbx_seq_one_letter_code
_entity_poly.pdbx_strand_id
1 'polypeptide(L)' 'VEFTGDPSLKIAFLDKDRSLLVSDSRRKEPKKPLGRGARKKRQKSYR' A
#
# COMPACT_ATOMS: atom_id res chain seq x y z
N VAL A 1 15.39 -15.69 5.39
CA VAL A 1 14.89 -16.22 6.67
C VAL A 1 14.53 -17.69 6.54
N GLU A 2 13.75 -18.12 5.54
CA GLU A 2 13.49 -19.55 5.33
C GLU A 2 14.72 -20.35 4.86
N PHE A 3 15.64 -19.71 4.11
CA PHE A 3 16.87 -20.37 3.66
C PHE A 3 17.90 -20.58 4.78
N THR A 4 18.10 -19.60 5.66
CA THR A 4 19.09 -19.68 6.76
C THR A 4 18.49 -20.15 8.09
N GLY A 5 17.17 -20.13 8.27
CA GLY A 5 16.49 -20.55 9.50
C GLY A 5 16.72 -19.65 10.73
N ASP A 6 17.63 -18.68 10.65
CA ASP A 6 18.05 -17.88 11.82
C ASP A 6 16.97 -16.89 12.29
N PRO A 7 16.59 -16.94 13.58
CA PRO A 7 15.58 -16.03 14.15
C PRO A 7 16.11 -14.61 14.35
N SER A 8 17.41 -14.43 14.56
CA SER A 8 18.06 -13.12 14.74
C SER A 8 17.94 -12.24 13.49
N LEU A 9 18.10 -12.83 12.31
CA LEU A 9 17.93 -12.15 11.02
C LEU A 9 16.50 -11.65 10.81
N LYS A 10 15.50 -12.44 11.23
CA LYS A 10 14.09 -12.04 11.15
C LYS A 10 13.81 -10.80 12.01
N ILE A 11 14.34 -10.78 13.24
CA ILE A 11 14.18 -9.66 14.17
C ILE A 11 14.86 -8.41 13.61
N ALA A 12 16.09 -8.55 13.10
CA ALA A 12 16.82 -7.43 12.51
C ALA A 12 16.10 -6.81 11.30
N PHE A 13 15.46 -7.62 10.45
CA PHE A 13 14.66 -7.10 9.35
C PHE A 13 13.35 -6.44 9.81
N LEU A 14 12.69 -6.97 10.85
CA LEU A 14 11.47 -6.37 11.41
C LEU A 14 11.73 -5.02 12.07
N ASP A 15 12.86 -4.87 12.77
CA ASP A 15 13.28 -3.61 13.40
C ASP A 15 13.58 -2.53 12.35
N LYS A 16 14.17 -2.94 11.23
CA LYS A 16 14.49 -2.04 10.12
C LYS A 16 13.25 -1.67 9.29
N ASP A 17 12.65 -2.65 8.62
CA ASP A 17 11.45 -2.46 7.80
C ASP A 17 10.71 -3.79 7.55
N ARG A 18 9.46 -3.85 8.01
CA ARG A 18 8.55 -4.98 7.79
C ARG A 18 8.25 -5.25 6.31
N SER A 19 8.32 -4.25 5.44
CA SER A 19 8.05 -4.38 4.00
C SER A 19 9.04 -5.32 3.28
N LEU A 20 10.23 -5.53 3.88
CA LEU A 20 11.24 -6.47 3.38
C LEU A 20 10.83 -7.94 3.53
N LEU A 21 9.93 -8.23 4.47
CA LEU A 21 9.46 -9.57 4.77
C LEU A 21 8.02 -9.83 4.30
N VAL A 22 7.18 -8.78 4.27
CA VAL A 22 5.76 -8.90 3.93
C VAL A 22 5.43 -7.90 2.83
N SER A 23 4.80 -8.39 1.76
CA SER A 23 4.34 -7.53 0.67
C SER A 23 3.32 -6.49 1.16
N ASP A 24 3.44 -5.27 0.67
CA ASP A 24 2.46 -4.22 0.89
C ASP A 24 1.10 -4.59 0.26
N SER A 25 0.03 -4.54 1.08
CA SER A 25 -1.32 -4.87 0.65
C SER A 25 -2.03 -3.73 -0.09
N ARG A 26 -1.47 -2.52 -0.11
CA ARG A 26 -2.08 -1.34 -0.72
C ARG A 26 -2.22 -1.51 -2.23
N ARG A 27 -3.43 -1.27 -2.74
CA ARG A 27 -3.74 -1.25 -4.17
C ARG A 27 -4.47 0.03 -4.55
N LYS A 28 -4.31 0.47 -5.79
CA LYS A 28 -4.99 1.65 -6.33
C LYS A 28 -6.49 1.38 -6.43
N GLU A 29 -7.31 2.27 -5.86
CA GLU A 29 -8.76 2.19 -6.03
C GLU A 29 -9.17 2.34 -7.51
N PRO A 30 -10.18 1.59 -7.98
CA PRO A 30 -10.69 1.72 -9.34
C PRO A 30 -11.36 3.09 -9.55
N LYS A 31 -11.41 3.54 -10.80
CA LYS A 31 -12.03 4.81 -11.17
C LYS A 31 -13.55 4.74 -10.96
N LYS A 32 -14.11 5.77 -10.31
CA LYS A 32 -15.56 5.97 -10.19
C LYS A 32 -16.05 6.94 -11.29
N PRO A 33 -17.33 6.84 -11.71
CA PRO A 33 -17.89 7.73 -12.72
C PRO A 33 -17.97 9.19 -12.23
N LEU A 34 -18.26 10.13 -13.15
CA LEU A 34 -18.46 11.57 -12.88
C LEU A 34 -17.19 12.32 -12.43
N GLY A 35 -16.01 11.74 -12.66
CA GLY A 35 -14.75 12.22 -12.10
C GLY A 35 -13.51 11.79 -12.89
N ARG A 36 -12.37 12.43 -12.59
CA ARG A 36 -11.06 12.03 -13.14
C ARG A 36 -10.41 10.89 -12.36
N GLY A 37 -10.90 10.56 -11.16
CA GLY A 37 -10.31 9.52 -10.32
C GLY A 37 -11.35 8.83 -9.44
N ALA A 38 -10.88 7.93 -8.58
CA ALA A 38 -11.73 7.17 -7.67
C ALA A 38 -12.62 8.06 -6.78
N ARG A 39 -12.15 9.26 -6.42
CA ARG A 39 -12.84 10.14 -5.45
C ARG A 39 -13.08 11.58 -5.95
N LYS A 40 -12.36 12.03 -6.99
CA LYS A 40 -12.42 13.41 -7.47
C LYS A 40 -13.69 13.65 -8.30
N LYS A 41 -14.57 14.54 -7.85
CA LYS A 41 -15.77 15.00 -8.58
C LYS A 41 -15.49 16.31 -9.33
N ARG A 42 -16.31 16.62 -10.34
CA ARG A 42 -16.29 17.94 -11.01
C ARG A 42 -16.94 19.00 -10.10
N GLN A 43 -16.39 20.21 -10.10
CA GLN A 43 -17.00 21.35 -9.41
C GLN A 43 -18.31 21.73 -10.13
N LYS A 44 -19.35 22.04 -9.35
CA LYS A 44 -20.65 22.48 -9.87
C LYS A 44 -20.70 24.02 -9.77
N SER A 45 -21.33 24.66 -10.75
CA SER A 45 -21.58 26.10 -10.81
C SER A 45 -23.07 26.34 -11.00
N TYR A 46 -23.85 26.13 -9.95
CA TYR A 46 -25.26 26.52 -9.94
C TYR A 46 -25.32 27.97 -9.52
N ARG A 47 -25.25 28.85 -10.50
CA ARG A 47 -25.59 30.25 -10.31
C ARG A 47 -26.96 30.47 -10.93
#